data_AF-A0A9X4FCC9-F1
#
_entry.id   AF-A0A9X4FCC9-F1
#
_cell.length_a   1.000
_cell.length_b   1.000
_cell.length_c   1.000
_cell.angle_alpha   90.00
_cell.angle_beta   90.00
_cell.angle_gamma   90.00
#
_symmetry.space_group_name_H-M   'P 1'
#
loop_
_entity.id
_entity.type
_entity.pdbx_description
1 polymer ?
#
loop_
_entity_poly.entity_id
_entity_poly.type
_entity_poly.pdbx_seq_one_letter_code
_entity_poly.pdbx_strand_id
1 'polypeptide(L)'
;MNYLTYRWKSRSAVIFAVSLGVCALLWSLSLTDWASAINANPQPSHEESEPVSGIKLLFMPMFKVTMLTLIPALLCLLILKTSTFIASKLNKNAAPTRLSSSTELVCSKRVEETRDVATFYFPNSTMQYVAGQFVMVTINIDGTNHRRAYSLSSTPSRTGEISITVKRVNGGLVSNYLLDNLRAGMPLELSKPMGLFNLQACKSTHKVVMISAGCGITPIMSMTRYLLDNNTDAHIKFIHFAKSTQDLIFRDEIKQFSLTHSNFTAVTVLSEEKANGYEYGLLSDEMLSQHLPDLTGRTVFTCGPTPFMALLKECLQDRNFNMQYFHQESFGESPVAQDSHQQRQQYRVSLLHSNQTVEIDHTNTLLDAIEAANVSIITECRSGVCGACKCKVTKGSVEPNSTLTLSEDELAQGYVLACSAQPTSDVVLELP
;
A
#
# COMPACT_ATOMS: atom_id res chain seq x y z
N MET A 1 -2.26 16.82 0.65
CA MET A 1 -1.52 17.06 -0.60
C MET A 1 -2.25 18.04 -1.55
N ASN A 2 -2.98 19.05 -1.05
CA ASN A 2 -3.84 19.91 -1.89
C ASN A 2 -3.61 21.44 -1.79
N TYR A 3 -2.65 21.92 -0.98
CA TYR A 3 -2.46 23.38 -0.81
C TYR A 3 -1.31 23.97 -1.66
N LEU A 4 -0.25 23.20 -1.90
CA LEU A 4 0.93 23.65 -2.66
C LEU A 4 0.73 23.56 -4.18
N THR A 5 -0.01 22.56 -4.66
CA THR A 5 -0.37 22.39 -6.08
C THR A 5 -1.34 23.49 -6.57
N TYR A 6 -2.23 23.95 -5.70
CA TYR A 6 -3.16 25.05 -6.00
C TYR A 6 -2.44 26.40 -6.14
N ARG A 7 -1.49 26.70 -5.23
CA ARG A 7 -0.69 27.94 -5.24
C ARG A 7 0.28 28.05 -6.43
N TRP A 8 0.72 26.92 -6.97
CA TRP A 8 1.61 26.89 -8.14
C TRP A 8 0.85 27.10 -9.45
N LYS A 9 -0.30 26.41 -9.63
CA LYS A 9 -1.19 26.63 -10.78
C LYS A 9 -1.71 28.08 -10.85
N SER A 10 -1.97 28.72 -9.70
CA SER A 10 -2.44 30.11 -9.69
C SER A 10 -1.35 31.11 -10.12
N ARG A 11 -0.08 30.90 -9.76
CA ARG A 11 1.02 31.79 -10.14
C ARG A 11 1.38 31.69 -11.62
N SER A 12 1.37 30.49 -12.20
CA SER A 12 1.60 30.31 -13.64
C SER A 12 0.48 30.89 -14.50
N ALA A 13 -0.78 30.78 -14.05
CA ALA A 13 -1.92 31.38 -14.74
C ALA A 13 -1.89 32.92 -14.71
N VAL A 14 -1.46 33.53 -13.60
CA VAL A 14 -1.33 34.99 -13.47
C VAL A 14 -0.24 35.53 -14.41
N ILE A 15 0.91 34.86 -14.51
CA ILE A 15 1.98 35.28 -15.43
C ILE A 15 1.53 35.20 -16.90
N PHE A 16 0.76 34.17 -17.25
CA PHE A 16 0.21 34.02 -18.60
C PHE A 16 -0.84 35.10 -18.92
N ALA A 17 -1.72 35.41 -17.97
CA ALA A 17 -2.75 36.44 -18.12
C ALA A 17 -2.16 37.86 -18.24
N VAL A 18 -1.13 38.18 -17.44
CA VAL A 18 -0.41 39.46 -17.52
C VAL A 18 0.30 39.61 -18.87
N SER A 19 0.90 38.53 -19.38
CA SER A 19 1.58 38.56 -20.69
C SER A 19 0.60 38.79 -21.84
N LEU A 20 -0.57 38.16 -21.81
CA LEU A 20 -1.65 38.40 -22.78
C LEU A 20 -2.21 39.81 -22.71
N GLY A 21 -2.38 40.36 -21.50
CA GLY A 21 -2.85 41.74 -21.29
C GLY A 21 -1.88 42.78 -21.84
N VAL A 22 -0.57 42.60 -21.64
CA VAL A 22 0.47 43.48 -22.18
C VAL A 22 0.51 43.42 -23.72
N CYS A 23 0.38 42.22 -24.31
CA CYS A 23 0.29 42.08 -25.76
C CYS A 23 -0.96 42.77 -26.34
N ALA A 24 -2.12 42.65 -25.69
CA ALA A 24 -3.35 43.30 -26.14
C ALA A 24 -3.28 44.84 -26.05
N LEU A 25 -2.69 45.38 -24.97
CA LEU A 25 -2.46 46.82 -24.80
C LEU A 25 -1.53 47.37 -25.89
N LEU A 26 -0.41 46.69 -26.18
CA LEU A 26 0.50 47.09 -27.25
C LEU A 26 -0.17 47.04 -28.64
N TRP A 27 -1.08 46.10 -28.86
CA TRP A 27 -1.85 46.01 -30.09
C TRP A 27 -2.86 47.16 -30.24
N SER A 28 -3.54 47.53 -29.15
CA SER A 28 -4.48 48.66 -29.13
C SER A 28 -3.81 50.01 -29.38
N LEU A 29 -2.63 50.24 -28.78
CA LEU A 29 -1.83 51.46 -29.00
C LEU A 29 -1.33 51.57 -30.45
N SER A 30 -0.93 50.45 -31.05
CA SER A 30 -0.55 50.40 -32.47
C SER A 30 -1.73 50.69 -33.42
N LEU A 31 -2.96 50.34 -33.04
CA LEU A 31 -4.17 50.60 -33.84
C LEU A 31 -4.61 52.07 -33.76
N THR A 32 -4.48 52.72 -32.60
CA THR A 32 -4.80 54.15 -32.44
C THR A 32 -3.82 55.04 -33.20
N ASP A 33 -2.53 54.69 -33.21
CA ASP A 33 -1.52 55.40 -34.00
C ASP A 33 -1.79 55.24 -35.50
N TRP A 34 -2.24 54.06 -35.94
CA TRP A 34 -2.61 53.81 -37.34
C TRP A 34 -3.87 54.58 -37.77
N ALA A 35 -4.89 54.66 -36.91
CA ALA A 35 -6.11 55.42 -37.17
C ALA A 35 -5.84 56.94 -37.23
N SER A 36 -4.93 57.45 -36.41
CA SER A 36 -4.50 58.86 -36.45
C SER A 36 -3.70 59.22 -37.70
N ALA A 37 -2.91 58.29 -38.24
CA ALA A 37 -2.14 58.47 -39.48
C ALA A 37 -3.02 58.46 -40.75
N ILE A 38 -4.19 57.81 -40.71
CA ILE A 38 -5.14 57.78 -41.84
C ILE A 38 -6.05 59.03 -41.87
N ASN A 39 -6.36 59.63 -40.73
CA ASN A 39 -7.25 60.80 -40.64
C ASN A 39 -6.57 62.16 -40.84
N ALA A 40 -5.24 62.21 -40.93
CA ALA A 40 -4.49 63.44 -41.23
C ALA A 40 -4.29 63.59 -42.75
N ASN A 41 -5.33 64.00 -43.47
CA ASN A 41 -5.20 64.46 -44.86
C ASN A 41 -5.74 65.91 -44.98
N PRO A 42 -4.89 66.92 -45.20
CA PRO A 42 -5.34 68.29 -45.47
C PRO A 42 -5.93 68.42 -46.88
N GLN A 43 -6.87 69.37 -47.02
CA GLN A 43 -7.60 69.75 -48.23
C GLN A 43 -6.69 69.91 -49.47
N PRO A 44 -7.17 69.57 -50.69
CA PRO A 44 -6.41 69.81 -51.91
C PRO A 44 -6.55 71.27 -52.37
N SER A 45 -5.42 71.98 -52.49
CA SER A 45 -5.29 73.14 -53.38
C SER A 45 -4.60 72.71 -54.68
N HIS A 46 -4.99 73.36 -55.77
CA HIS A 46 -4.58 73.12 -57.15
C HIS A 46 -3.07 73.05 -57.41
N GLU A 47 -2.74 72.38 -58.53
CA GLU A 47 -1.49 72.39 -59.33
C GLU A 47 -0.41 71.32 -59.08
N GLU A 48 -0.29 70.46 -60.11
CA GLU A 48 0.84 69.68 -60.66
C GLU A 48 2.09 69.37 -59.81
N SER A 49 2.35 68.06 -59.60
CA SER A 49 3.51 67.29 -60.12
C SER A 49 4.16 66.28 -59.15
N GLU A 50 4.51 65.12 -59.72
CA GLU A 50 5.33 63.97 -59.27
C GLU A 50 4.71 62.79 -58.46
N PRO A 51 4.94 61.52 -58.89
CA PRO A 51 4.45 60.32 -58.21
C PRO A 51 5.48 59.79 -57.20
N VAL A 52 5.17 59.84 -55.90
CA VAL A 52 5.91 59.05 -54.90
C VAL A 52 5.35 57.62 -54.91
N SER A 53 6.23 56.64 -55.19
CA SER A 53 5.87 55.24 -55.37
C SER A 53 5.18 54.62 -54.14
N GLY A 54 4.00 54.04 -54.35
CA GLY A 54 3.20 53.31 -53.35
C GLY A 54 3.82 52.00 -52.84
N ILE A 55 5.12 51.77 -53.03
CA ILE A 55 5.82 50.55 -52.62
C ILE A 55 6.45 50.69 -51.21
N LYS A 56 6.62 51.91 -50.69
CA LYS A 56 7.19 52.11 -49.33
C LYS A 56 6.18 51.96 -48.18
N LEU A 57 4.87 51.93 -48.44
CA LEU A 57 3.87 51.93 -47.36
C LEU A 57 3.37 50.53 -46.92
N LEU A 58 3.67 49.46 -47.67
CA LEU A 58 3.20 48.10 -47.35
C LEU A 58 4.27 47.19 -46.74
N PHE A 59 5.56 47.50 -46.87
CA PHE A 59 6.65 46.63 -46.38
C PHE A 59 7.04 46.85 -44.90
N MET A 60 6.84 48.06 -44.37
CA MET A 60 7.21 48.37 -42.97
C MET A 60 6.29 47.77 -41.88
N PRO A 61 4.97 47.58 -42.06
CA PRO A 61 4.13 47.01 -41.01
C PRO A 61 4.23 45.47 -40.95
N MET A 62 4.43 44.79 -42.08
CA MET A 62 4.48 43.31 -42.10
C MET A 62 5.74 42.76 -41.42
N PHE A 63 6.88 43.45 -41.56
CA PHE A 63 8.16 43.07 -40.95
C PHE A 63 8.19 43.33 -39.43
N LYS A 64 7.54 44.41 -38.96
CA LYS A 64 7.42 44.71 -37.52
C LYS A 64 6.48 43.73 -36.81
N VAL A 65 5.36 43.36 -37.44
CA VAL A 65 4.40 42.41 -36.84
C VAL A 65 5.00 41.00 -36.74
N THR A 66 5.76 40.55 -37.74
CA THR A 66 6.45 39.25 -37.67
C THR A 66 7.56 39.24 -36.62
N MET A 67 8.37 40.30 -36.51
CA MET A 67 9.43 40.39 -35.47
C MET A 67 8.86 40.50 -34.04
N LEU A 68 7.78 41.26 -33.82
CA LEU A 68 7.22 41.43 -32.46
C LEU A 68 6.39 40.24 -31.96
N THR A 69 5.92 39.34 -32.83
CA THR A 69 5.04 38.22 -32.41
C THR A 69 5.72 36.86 -32.51
N LEU A 70 6.53 36.60 -33.53
CA LEU A 70 7.17 35.29 -33.71
C LEU A 70 8.40 35.12 -32.83
N ILE A 71 9.18 36.18 -32.57
CA ILE A 71 10.38 36.06 -31.73
C ILE A 71 10.03 35.73 -30.28
N PRO A 72 9.07 36.40 -29.61
CA PRO A 72 8.70 36.04 -28.24
C PRO A 72 8.09 34.63 -28.15
N ALA A 73 7.31 34.21 -29.16
CA ALA A 73 6.74 32.87 -29.20
C ALA A 73 7.82 31.78 -29.33
N LEU A 74 8.81 31.98 -30.19
CA LEU A 74 9.95 31.06 -30.31
C LEU A 74 10.80 31.03 -29.03
N LEU A 75 11.03 32.19 -28.41
CA LEU A 75 11.79 32.27 -27.15
C LEU A 75 11.05 31.53 -26.02
N CYS A 76 9.73 31.66 -25.95
CA CYS A 76 8.89 30.97 -24.98
C CYS A 76 8.90 29.44 -25.19
N LEU A 77 8.85 28.97 -26.44
CA LEU A 77 8.99 27.56 -26.80
C LEU A 77 10.39 27.00 -26.45
N LEU A 78 11.45 27.79 -26.65
CA LEU A 78 12.82 27.44 -26.25
C LEU A 78 12.97 27.37 -24.72
N ILE A 79 12.35 28.28 -23.97
CA ILE A 79 12.35 28.26 -22.50
C ILE A 79 11.54 27.06 -21.97
N LEU A 80 10.41 26.73 -22.60
CA LEU A 80 9.62 25.54 -22.25
C LEU A 80 10.38 24.24 -22.56
N LYS A 81 11.07 24.15 -23.70
CA LYS A 81 11.90 22.99 -24.05
C LYS A 81 13.14 22.85 -23.17
N THR A 82 13.81 23.94 -22.82
CA THR A 82 14.97 23.89 -21.91
C THR A 82 14.55 23.59 -20.47
N SER A 83 13.40 24.11 -20.02
CA SER A 83 12.82 23.79 -18.70
C SER A 83 12.45 22.30 -18.58
N THR A 84 11.78 21.74 -19.59
CA THR A 84 11.45 20.30 -19.64
C THR A 84 12.69 19.42 -19.74
N PHE A 85 13.70 19.84 -20.51
CA PHE A 85 14.98 19.13 -20.61
C PHE A 85 15.77 19.16 -19.29
N ILE A 86 15.87 20.32 -18.62
CA ILE A 86 16.53 20.47 -17.32
C ILE A 86 15.77 19.67 -16.23
N ALA A 87 14.44 19.71 -16.23
CA ALA A 87 13.62 18.88 -15.34
C ALA A 87 13.88 17.37 -15.56
N SER A 88 13.99 16.93 -16.83
CA SER A 88 14.30 15.52 -17.15
C SER A 88 15.72 15.09 -16.75
N LYS A 89 16.68 16.02 -16.71
CA LYS A 89 18.08 15.75 -16.38
C LYS A 89 18.35 15.82 -14.87
N LEU A 90 17.62 16.66 -14.14
CA LEU A 90 17.60 16.67 -12.67
C LEU A 90 16.91 15.44 -12.07
N ASN A 91 16.01 14.77 -12.82
CA ASN A 91 15.32 13.57 -12.37
C ASN A 91 16.13 12.26 -12.54
N LYS A 92 17.29 12.29 -13.20
CA LYS A 92 18.11 11.08 -13.46
C LYS A 92 19.16 10.79 -12.38
N ASN A 93 19.42 11.75 -11.48
CA ASN A 93 20.40 11.60 -10.38
C ASN A 93 19.75 11.68 -8.99
N ALA A 94 18.41 11.62 -8.91
CA ALA A 94 17.73 11.49 -7.64
C ALA A 94 17.75 10.00 -7.23
N ALA A 95 18.47 9.69 -6.14
CA ALA A 95 18.22 8.48 -5.36
C ALA A 95 16.70 8.33 -5.13
N PRO A 96 16.15 7.10 -5.09
CA PRO A 96 14.70 6.89 -5.01
C PRO A 96 14.15 7.72 -3.86
N THR A 97 13.31 8.69 -4.24
CA THR A 97 12.70 9.66 -3.35
C THR A 97 11.94 8.89 -2.28
N ARG A 98 12.28 9.09 -1.00
CA ARG A 98 11.56 8.57 0.17
C ARG A 98 10.07 8.89 0.04
N LEU A 99 9.29 7.98 -0.54
CA LEU A 99 7.84 8.08 -0.65
C LEU A 99 7.15 7.25 0.44
N SER A 100 7.60 7.39 1.68
CA SER A 100 6.74 7.22 2.85
C SER A 100 7.36 8.03 3.99
N SER A 101 6.56 8.84 4.68
CA SER A 101 7.02 9.52 5.89
C SER A 101 7.22 8.47 6.98
N SER A 102 8.42 7.91 7.08
CA SER A 102 8.82 7.02 8.16
C SER A 102 9.23 7.83 9.39
N THR A 103 9.10 7.22 10.56
CA THR A 103 9.47 7.78 11.86
C THR A 103 10.35 6.76 12.56
N GLU A 104 11.47 7.23 13.11
CA GLU A 104 12.33 6.40 13.94
C GLU A 104 11.80 6.44 15.37
N LEU A 105 11.51 5.28 15.94
CA LEU A 105 11.10 5.13 17.34
C LEU A 105 12.11 4.26 18.09
N VAL A 106 12.36 4.60 19.36
CA VAL A 106 13.25 3.83 20.22
C VAL A 106 12.47 2.73 20.92
N CYS A 107 12.92 1.49 20.78
CA CYS A 107 12.40 0.36 21.53
C CYS A 107 12.67 0.61 23.02
N SER A 108 11.64 0.69 23.85
CA SER A 108 11.81 0.87 25.31
C SER A 108 11.89 -0.45 26.06
N LYS A 109 11.18 -1.47 25.56
CA LYS A 109 10.97 -2.73 26.25
C LYS A 109 10.82 -3.87 25.24
N ARG A 110 11.35 -5.03 25.63
CA ARG A 110 11.13 -6.32 24.99
C ARG A 110 10.49 -7.28 25.99
N VAL A 111 9.48 -8.01 25.57
CA VAL A 111 8.84 -9.09 26.35
C VAL A 111 8.93 -10.37 25.54
N GLU A 112 9.45 -11.45 26.13
CA GLU A 112 9.36 -12.78 25.51
C GLU A 112 7.94 -13.32 25.72
N GLU A 113 7.23 -13.57 24.63
CA GLU A 113 5.87 -14.14 24.65
C GLU A 113 5.94 -15.67 24.64
N THR A 114 6.84 -16.22 23.82
CA THR A 114 7.13 -17.65 23.71
C THR A 114 8.63 -17.85 23.44
N ARG A 115 9.08 -19.09 23.24
CA ARG A 115 10.48 -19.40 22.87
C ARG A 115 10.97 -18.73 21.58
N ASP A 116 10.05 -18.38 20.68
CA ASP A 116 10.34 -17.89 19.33
C ASP A 116 9.55 -16.62 18.98
N VAL A 117 8.93 -15.98 19.96
CA VAL A 117 8.13 -14.77 19.79
C VAL A 117 8.46 -13.75 20.87
N ALA A 118 8.69 -12.50 20.46
CA ALA A 118 8.84 -11.39 21.38
C ALA A 118 8.03 -10.16 20.95
N THR A 119 7.54 -9.40 21.92
CA THR A 119 6.87 -8.11 21.73
C THR A 119 7.81 -6.97 22.06
N PHE A 120 7.90 -6.00 21.15
CA PHE A 120 8.72 -4.79 21.29
C PHE A 120 7.81 -3.57 21.44
N TYR A 121 8.11 -2.72 22.41
CA TYR A 121 7.31 -1.54 22.76
C TYR A 121 8.02 -0.24 22.42
N PHE A 122 7.28 0.71 21.87
CA PHE A 122 7.79 1.98 21.35
C PHE A 122 6.94 3.13 21.93
N PRO A 123 7.38 3.74 23.04
CA PRO A 123 6.68 4.86 23.68
C PRO A 123 6.91 6.15 22.91
N ASN A 124 6.21 7.22 23.33
CA ASN A 124 6.21 8.53 22.68
C ASN A 124 5.79 8.50 21.21
N SER A 125 5.05 7.45 20.82
CA SER A 125 4.46 7.37 19.50
C SER A 125 3.27 8.31 19.41
N THR A 126 3.33 9.27 18.49
CA THR A 126 2.18 10.12 18.12
C THR A 126 1.34 9.50 17.00
N MET A 127 1.54 8.20 16.76
CA MET A 127 0.95 7.48 15.65
C MET A 127 -0.53 7.21 15.93
N GLN A 128 -1.40 7.82 15.14
CA GLN A 128 -2.83 7.50 15.13
C GLN A 128 -3.09 6.35 14.15
N TYR A 129 -3.81 5.33 14.62
CA TYR A 129 -4.10 4.14 13.84
C TYR A 129 -5.45 3.53 14.24
N VAL A 130 -5.95 2.64 13.39
CA VAL A 130 -7.13 1.83 13.65
C VAL A 130 -6.67 0.44 14.11
N ALA A 131 -7.31 -0.10 15.15
CA ALA A 131 -6.98 -1.42 15.67
C ALA A 131 -7.06 -2.49 14.55
N GLY A 132 -5.99 -3.26 14.39
CA GLY A 132 -5.78 -4.22 13.30
C GLY A 132 -4.77 -3.76 12.22
N GLN A 133 -4.49 -2.46 12.11
CA GLN A 133 -3.49 -1.96 11.15
C GLN A 133 -2.05 -2.44 11.44
N PHE A 134 -1.22 -2.40 10.41
CA PHE A 134 0.21 -2.72 10.48
C PHE A 134 1.08 -1.51 10.14
N VAL A 135 2.36 -1.63 10.48
CA VAL A 135 3.43 -0.72 10.05
C VAL A 135 4.47 -1.47 9.24
N MET A 136 5.13 -0.77 8.32
CA MET A 136 6.32 -1.29 7.67
C MET A 136 7.53 -0.97 8.53
N VAL A 137 8.21 -2.03 8.99
CA VAL A 137 9.52 -1.94 9.64
C VAL A 137 10.60 -1.93 8.58
N THR A 138 11.47 -0.92 8.61
CA THR A 138 12.67 -0.84 7.77
C THR A 138 13.90 -1.11 8.65
N ILE A 139 14.76 -2.03 8.22
CA ILE A 139 16.05 -2.30 8.86
C ILE A 139 17.16 -2.37 7.81
N ASN A 140 18.35 -1.90 8.18
CA ASN A 140 19.54 -2.08 7.37
C ASN A 140 20.30 -3.32 7.88
N ILE A 141 20.49 -4.31 7.03
CA ILE A 141 21.33 -5.48 7.29
C ILE A 141 22.44 -5.44 6.24
N ASP A 142 23.70 -5.37 6.68
CA ASP A 142 24.89 -5.38 5.83
C ASP A 142 24.84 -4.38 4.66
N GLY A 143 24.35 -3.16 4.92
CA GLY A 143 24.23 -2.09 3.93
C GLY A 143 22.96 -2.15 3.09
N THR A 144 22.16 -3.21 3.20
CA THR A 144 20.92 -3.39 2.44
C THR A 144 19.70 -3.09 3.30
N ASN A 145 18.80 -2.24 2.79
CA ASN A 145 17.54 -1.96 3.47
C ASN A 145 16.51 -3.06 3.17
N HIS A 146 16.05 -3.72 4.23
CA HIS A 146 14.95 -4.67 4.19
C HIS A 146 13.72 -4.07 4.83
N ARG A 147 12.55 -4.32 4.23
CA ARG A 147 11.26 -3.83 4.72
C ARG A 147 10.28 -4.98 4.91
N ARG A 148 9.59 -5.04 6.04
CA ARG A 148 8.56 -6.05 6.33
C ARG A 148 7.38 -5.43 7.08
N ALA A 149 6.18 -5.94 6.80
CA ALA A 149 4.97 -5.56 7.51
C ALA A 149 4.90 -6.26 8.87
N TYR A 150 4.53 -5.51 9.91
CA TYR A 150 4.20 -6.04 11.23
C TYR A 150 2.94 -5.38 11.74
N SER A 151 1.91 -6.18 12.03
CA SER A 151 0.68 -5.69 12.66
C SER A 151 1.00 -5.05 14.00
N LEU A 152 0.38 -3.90 14.28
CA LEU A 152 0.47 -3.28 15.58
C LEU A 152 -0.29 -4.16 16.57
N SER A 153 0.43 -4.80 17.50
CA SER A 153 -0.21 -5.63 18.52
C SER A 153 -0.91 -4.79 19.58
N SER A 154 -0.45 -3.56 19.83
CA SER A 154 -1.07 -2.60 20.76
C SER A 154 -2.47 -2.15 20.30
N THR A 155 -3.24 -1.57 21.22
CA THR A 155 -4.54 -0.94 20.92
C THR A 155 -4.43 0.60 20.85
N PRO A 156 -5.11 1.26 19.90
CA PRO A 156 -5.07 2.72 19.79
C PRO A 156 -5.81 3.44 20.94
N SER A 157 -6.58 2.73 21.78
CA SER A 157 -7.21 3.28 22.99
C SER A 157 -6.19 3.64 24.08
N ARG A 158 -5.01 3.02 24.06
CA ARG A 158 -3.93 3.25 25.04
C ARG A 158 -2.86 4.12 24.37
N THR A 159 -3.02 5.43 24.48
CA THR A 159 -2.20 6.41 23.75
C THR A 159 -0.76 6.49 24.29
N GLY A 160 0.16 6.95 23.44
CA GLY A 160 1.55 7.21 23.83
C GLY A 160 2.50 6.03 23.73
N GLU A 161 2.02 4.83 23.40
CA GLU A 161 2.85 3.65 23.18
C GLU A 161 2.27 2.77 22.07
N ILE A 162 3.12 2.24 21.20
CA ILE A 162 2.74 1.18 20.26
C ILE A 162 3.62 -0.07 20.47
N SER A 163 3.14 -1.22 20.02
CA SER A 163 3.95 -2.45 20.01
C SER A 163 3.80 -3.24 18.72
N ILE A 164 4.87 -3.95 18.36
CA ILE A 164 4.84 -5.02 17.36
C ILE A 164 5.27 -6.31 18.02
N THR A 165 4.71 -7.42 17.57
CA THR A 165 5.06 -8.76 18.07
C THR A 165 5.64 -9.56 16.92
N VAL A 166 6.86 -10.03 17.10
CA VAL A 166 7.67 -10.64 16.06
C VAL A 166 7.85 -12.10 16.37
N LYS A 167 7.44 -12.96 15.44
CA LYS A 167 7.70 -14.40 15.48
C LYS A 167 8.88 -14.76 14.59
N ARG A 168 9.76 -15.63 15.07
CA ARG A 168 10.85 -16.21 14.29
C ARG A 168 10.28 -17.02 13.13
N VAL A 169 10.84 -16.83 11.94
CA VAL A 169 10.50 -17.64 10.76
C VAL A 169 11.75 -18.41 10.38
N ASN A 170 11.61 -19.71 10.14
CA ASN A 170 12.75 -20.52 9.70
C ASN A 170 13.30 -19.95 8.38
N GLY A 171 14.61 -19.66 8.33
CA GLY A 171 15.23 -18.96 7.20
C GLY A 171 14.81 -17.48 7.00
N GLY A 172 13.96 -16.94 7.87
CA GLY A 172 13.49 -15.55 7.78
C GLY A 172 14.59 -14.55 8.13
N LEU A 173 14.89 -13.62 7.23
CA LEU A 173 15.97 -12.63 7.45
C LEU A 173 15.60 -11.60 8.53
N VAL A 174 14.51 -10.85 8.31
CA VAL A 174 14.16 -9.69 9.14
C VAL A 174 13.64 -10.09 10.52
N SER A 175 12.75 -11.08 10.62
CA SER A 175 12.22 -11.54 11.90
C SER A 175 13.31 -12.08 12.82
N ASN A 176 14.24 -12.85 12.27
CA ASN A 176 15.37 -13.40 13.04
C ASN A 176 16.30 -12.27 13.46
N TYR A 177 16.66 -11.36 12.54
CA TYR A 177 17.49 -10.20 12.86
C TYR A 177 16.89 -9.36 14.01
N LEU A 178 15.59 -9.07 13.97
CA LEU A 178 14.91 -8.32 15.04
C LEU A 178 15.00 -9.05 16.38
N LEU A 179 14.69 -10.36 16.41
CA LEU A 179 14.77 -11.15 17.65
C LEU A 179 16.21 -11.31 18.16
N ASP A 180 17.19 -11.35 17.27
CA ASP A 180 18.59 -11.55 17.64
C ASP A 180 19.24 -10.24 18.08
N ASN A 181 18.88 -9.10 17.49
CA ASN A 181 19.59 -7.83 17.65
C ASN A 181 18.79 -6.71 18.32
N LEU A 182 17.47 -6.60 18.11
CA LEU A 182 16.70 -5.49 18.67
C LEU A 182 16.61 -5.64 20.20
N ARG A 183 16.97 -4.57 20.91
CA ARG A 183 16.94 -4.47 22.38
C ARG A 183 16.39 -3.10 22.80
N ALA A 184 16.05 -2.99 24.09
CA ALA A 184 15.69 -1.70 24.68
C ALA A 184 16.83 -0.68 24.46
N GLY A 185 16.46 0.56 24.13
CA GLY A 185 17.37 1.65 23.78
C GLY A 185 17.72 1.75 22.29
N MET A 186 17.35 0.77 21.45
CA MET A 186 17.69 0.78 20.03
C MET A 186 16.58 1.41 19.16
N PRO A 187 16.94 2.18 18.13
CA PRO A 187 15.98 2.75 17.19
C PRO A 187 15.45 1.70 16.21
N LEU A 188 14.22 1.91 15.74
CA LEU A 188 13.61 1.17 14.65
C LEU A 188 12.82 2.13 13.76
N GLU A 189 13.05 2.07 12.45
CA GLU A 189 12.33 2.89 11.47
C GLU A 189 10.98 2.24 11.13
N LEU A 190 9.89 2.97 11.39
CA LEU A 190 8.51 2.55 11.14
C LEU A 190 7.83 3.49 10.14
N SER A 191 7.04 2.93 9.22
CA SER A 191 6.14 3.75 8.41
C SER A 191 4.94 4.25 9.22
N LYS A 192 4.13 5.11 8.61
CA LYS A 192 2.76 5.32 9.06
C LYS A 192 1.97 4.00 9.04
N PRO A 193 0.95 3.86 9.92
CA PRO A 193 0.01 2.74 9.91
C PRO A 193 -0.72 2.66 8.58
N MET A 194 -1.00 1.44 8.16
CA MET A 194 -1.75 1.13 6.96
C MET A 194 -2.40 -0.26 7.09
N GLY A 195 -3.14 -0.66 6.07
CA GLY A 195 -3.87 -1.92 6.05
C GLY A 195 -5.38 -1.73 6.25
N LEU A 196 -6.14 -2.57 5.57
CA LEU A 196 -7.61 -2.56 5.56
C LEU A 196 -8.21 -3.59 6.53
N PHE A 197 -7.39 -4.50 7.05
CA PHE A 197 -7.80 -5.48 8.04
C PHE A 197 -7.87 -4.84 9.43
N ASN A 198 -8.95 -4.12 9.69
CA ASN A 198 -9.12 -3.36 10.91
C ASN A 198 -10.61 -3.20 11.26
N LEU A 199 -10.91 -2.65 12.45
CA LEU A 199 -12.28 -2.52 12.93
C LEU A 199 -13.18 -1.57 12.10
N GLN A 200 -12.65 -0.73 11.21
CA GLN A 200 -13.51 0.04 10.28
C GLN A 200 -14.22 -0.85 9.26
N ALA A 201 -13.68 -2.05 8.99
CA ALA A 201 -14.35 -3.04 8.16
C ALA A 201 -15.54 -3.70 8.88
N CYS A 202 -15.64 -3.53 10.20
CA CYS A 202 -16.67 -4.17 11.02
C CYS A 202 -18.05 -3.57 10.74
N LYS A 203 -18.85 -4.27 9.94
CA LYS A 203 -20.22 -3.85 9.60
C LYS A 203 -21.25 -4.09 10.73
N SER A 204 -20.97 -5.05 11.62
CA SER A 204 -21.79 -5.36 12.80
C SER A 204 -20.87 -5.42 14.02
N THR A 205 -20.96 -4.43 14.90
CA THR A 205 -20.11 -4.32 16.10
C THR A 205 -20.62 -5.15 17.27
N HIS A 206 -21.87 -5.63 17.26
CA HIS A 206 -22.50 -6.28 18.42
C HIS A 206 -22.10 -7.74 18.60
N LYS A 207 -21.79 -8.48 17.53
CA LYS A 207 -21.33 -9.87 17.59
C LYS A 207 -20.07 -10.04 16.73
N VAL A 208 -18.90 -10.11 17.36
CA VAL A 208 -17.63 -10.19 16.67
C VAL A 208 -16.96 -11.53 16.96
N VAL A 209 -16.47 -12.17 15.92
CA VAL A 209 -15.75 -13.44 15.98
C VAL A 209 -14.33 -13.20 15.53
N MET A 210 -13.39 -13.51 16.42
CA MET A 210 -11.96 -13.30 16.24
C MET A 210 -11.28 -14.66 16.16
N ILE A 211 -10.83 -15.07 14.98
CA ILE A 211 -10.19 -16.37 14.76
C ILE A 211 -8.73 -16.15 14.38
N SER A 212 -7.80 -16.84 15.01
CA SER A 212 -6.38 -16.67 14.68
C SER A 212 -5.58 -17.95 14.80
N ALA A 213 -4.47 -18.03 14.06
CA ALA A 213 -3.50 -19.11 14.19
C ALA A 213 -2.07 -18.56 14.29
N GLY A 214 -1.31 -19.03 15.28
CA GLY A 214 0.07 -18.59 15.51
C GLY A 214 0.20 -17.06 15.66
N CYS A 215 1.16 -16.45 14.95
CA CYS A 215 1.39 -15.00 15.03
C CYS A 215 0.28 -14.15 14.41
N GLY A 216 -0.65 -14.74 13.65
CA GLY A 216 -1.86 -14.04 13.16
C GLY A 216 -2.76 -13.52 14.29
N ILE A 217 -2.49 -13.92 15.53
CA ILE A 217 -3.12 -13.34 16.72
C ILE A 217 -2.84 -11.84 16.89
N THR A 218 -1.81 -11.28 16.27
CA THR A 218 -1.35 -9.90 16.53
C THR A 218 -2.35 -8.81 16.13
N PRO A 219 -2.88 -8.73 14.89
CA PRO A 219 -3.93 -7.76 14.56
C PRO A 219 -5.24 -8.08 15.30
N ILE A 220 -5.53 -9.37 15.51
CA ILE A 220 -6.70 -9.84 16.24
C ILE A 220 -6.68 -9.34 17.69
N MET A 221 -5.53 -9.40 18.36
CA MET A 221 -5.33 -8.93 19.72
C MET A 221 -5.46 -7.40 19.81
N SER A 222 -4.95 -6.66 18.82
CA SER A 222 -5.15 -5.21 18.72
C SER A 222 -6.64 -4.85 18.71
N MET A 223 -7.41 -5.52 17.87
CA MET A 223 -8.86 -5.32 17.75
C MET A 223 -9.60 -5.75 19.03
N THR A 224 -9.26 -6.89 19.62
CA THR A 224 -9.86 -7.34 20.89
C THR A 224 -9.61 -6.36 22.03
N ARG A 225 -8.35 -5.93 22.22
CA ARG A 225 -7.99 -4.92 23.24
C ARG A 225 -8.80 -3.64 23.04
N TYR A 226 -8.95 -3.16 21.81
CA TYR A 226 -9.73 -1.95 21.52
C TYR A 226 -11.22 -2.10 21.87
N LEU A 227 -11.86 -3.21 21.48
CA LEU A 227 -13.28 -3.44 21.75
C LEU A 227 -13.57 -3.53 23.26
N LEU A 228 -12.67 -4.15 24.03
CA LEU A 228 -12.80 -4.27 25.48
C LEU A 228 -12.50 -2.97 26.22
N ASP A 229 -11.47 -2.22 25.82
CA ASP A 229 -11.10 -0.94 26.46
C ASP A 229 -12.20 0.13 26.33
N ASN A 230 -12.96 0.12 25.23
CA ASN A 230 -13.95 1.16 24.94
C ASN A 230 -15.37 0.82 25.42
N ASN A 231 -15.53 -0.22 26.26
CA ASN A 231 -16.82 -0.67 26.79
C ASN A 231 -17.90 -0.78 25.70
N THR A 232 -17.52 -1.34 24.54
CA THR A 232 -18.47 -1.55 23.45
C THR A 232 -19.53 -2.59 23.86
N ASP A 233 -20.69 -2.51 23.24
CA ASP A 233 -21.76 -3.52 23.29
C ASP A 233 -21.42 -4.80 22.49
N ALA A 234 -20.15 -4.93 22.07
CA ALA A 234 -19.65 -6.07 21.33
C ALA A 234 -19.54 -7.32 22.21
N HIS A 235 -20.17 -8.40 21.78
CA HIS A 235 -19.90 -9.75 22.26
C HIS A 235 -18.81 -10.39 21.40
N ILE A 236 -17.68 -10.72 22.02
CA ILE A 236 -16.47 -11.22 21.36
C ILE A 236 -16.35 -12.73 21.59
N LYS A 237 -16.42 -13.50 20.50
CA LYS A 237 -15.99 -14.91 20.50
C LYS A 237 -14.58 -14.99 19.94
N PHE A 238 -13.63 -15.40 20.76
CA PHE A 238 -12.23 -15.52 20.39
C PHE A 238 -11.84 -17.00 20.25
N ILE A 239 -11.27 -17.39 19.11
CA ILE A 239 -10.80 -18.76 18.87
C ILE A 239 -9.36 -18.69 18.37
N HIS A 240 -8.43 -19.28 19.12
CA HIS A 240 -7.02 -19.24 18.78
C HIS A 240 -6.42 -20.64 18.64
N PHE A 241 -5.63 -20.82 17.59
CA PHE A 241 -4.93 -22.06 17.27
C PHE A 241 -3.44 -21.90 17.49
N ALA A 242 -2.87 -22.81 18.28
CA ALA A 242 -1.43 -22.93 18.50
C ALA A 242 -1.01 -24.40 18.45
N LYS A 243 0.29 -24.66 18.38
CA LYS A 243 0.82 -26.03 18.37
C LYS A 243 0.73 -26.66 19.76
N SER A 244 1.30 -25.98 20.74
CA SER A 244 1.37 -26.41 22.13
C SER A 244 1.09 -25.24 23.09
N THR A 245 0.95 -25.53 24.38
CA THR A 245 0.82 -24.53 25.45
C THR A 245 2.01 -23.56 25.53
N GLN A 246 3.18 -23.99 25.04
CA GLN A 246 4.39 -23.17 24.97
C GLN A 246 4.40 -22.19 23.79
N ASP A 247 3.52 -22.39 22.80
CA ASP A 247 3.40 -21.53 21.62
C ASP A 247 2.22 -20.53 21.74
N LEU A 248 1.61 -20.42 22.93
CA LEU A 248 0.49 -19.51 23.19
C LEU A 248 0.96 -18.07 23.46
N ILE A 249 0.95 -17.26 22.40
CA ILE A 249 1.22 -15.82 22.46
C ILE A 249 0.08 -15.11 23.22
N PHE A 250 0.38 -14.15 24.11
CA PHE A 250 -0.59 -13.42 24.94
C PHE A 250 -1.48 -14.29 25.84
N ARG A 251 -1.06 -15.52 26.16
CA ARG A 251 -1.86 -16.50 26.93
C ARG A 251 -2.49 -15.91 28.19
N ASP A 252 -1.68 -15.24 29.01
CA ASP A 252 -2.11 -14.78 30.32
C ASP A 252 -3.11 -13.61 30.20
N GLU A 253 -2.98 -12.78 29.17
CA GLU A 253 -3.91 -11.68 28.90
C GLU A 253 -5.27 -12.19 28.37
N ILE A 254 -5.28 -13.18 27.47
CA ILE A 254 -6.52 -13.80 26.99
C ILE A 254 -7.27 -14.47 28.14
N LYS A 255 -6.54 -15.16 29.03
CA LYS A 255 -7.10 -15.72 30.26
C LYS A 255 -7.69 -14.62 31.14
N GLN A 256 -6.95 -13.51 31.32
CA GLN A 256 -7.44 -12.38 32.10
C GLN A 256 -8.72 -11.79 31.50
N PHE A 257 -8.80 -11.63 30.17
CA PHE A 257 -10.02 -11.14 29.52
C PHE A 257 -11.23 -12.02 29.79
N SER A 258 -11.03 -13.35 29.76
CA SER A 258 -12.09 -14.31 30.05
C SER A 258 -12.58 -14.25 31.50
N LEU A 259 -11.74 -13.77 32.42
CA LEU A 259 -12.09 -13.61 33.83
C LEU A 259 -12.75 -12.26 34.12
N THR A 260 -12.38 -11.19 33.41
CA THR A 260 -12.80 -9.83 33.74
C THR A 260 -13.91 -9.26 32.85
N HIS A 261 -14.14 -9.84 31.67
CA HIS A 261 -15.11 -9.32 30.70
C HIS A 261 -16.20 -10.34 30.40
N SER A 262 -17.44 -10.07 30.83
CA SER A 262 -18.59 -10.94 30.60
C SER A 262 -19.01 -11.03 29.13
N ASN A 263 -18.61 -10.06 28.31
CA ASN A 263 -18.83 -10.01 26.86
C ASN A 263 -17.68 -10.67 26.05
N PHE A 264 -16.71 -11.31 26.69
CA PHE A 264 -15.60 -12.01 26.03
C PHE A 264 -15.64 -13.50 26.34
N THR A 265 -15.49 -14.34 25.32
CA THR A 265 -15.35 -15.79 25.49
C THR A 265 -14.24 -16.30 24.59
N ALA A 266 -13.23 -16.95 25.17
CA ALA A 266 -12.12 -17.54 24.43
C ALA A 266 -12.21 -19.07 24.38
N VAL A 267 -11.78 -19.63 23.24
CA VAL A 267 -11.45 -21.03 23.06
C VAL A 267 -10.04 -21.08 22.49
N THR A 268 -9.21 -21.96 23.01
CA THR A 268 -7.86 -22.18 22.50
C THR A 268 -7.72 -23.64 22.11
N VAL A 269 -7.25 -23.87 20.89
CA VAL A 269 -7.10 -25.19 20.28
C VAL A 269 -5.62 -25.47 20.06
N LEU A 270 -5.17 -26.64 20.52
CA LEU A 270 -3.79 -27.10 20.41
C LEU A 270 -3.71 -28.26 19.40
N SER A 271 -2.82 -28.14 18.42
CA SER A 271 -2.70 -29.15 17.35
C SER A 271 -1.72 -30.28 17.65
N GLU A 272 -0.76 -30.05 18.57
CA GLU A 272 0.35 -30.98 18.86
C GLU A 272 0.43 -31.39 20.35
N GLU A 273 -0.42 -30.83 21.23
CA GLU A 273 -0.44 -31.12 22.66
C GLU A 273 -1.87 -31.26 23.21
N LYS A 274 -2.18 -32.35 23.90
CA LYS A 274 -3.39 -32.45 24.73
C LYS A 274 -3.10 -31.88 26.12
N ALA A 275 -3.79 -30.80 26.49
CA ALA A 275 -3.64 -30.15 27.79
C ALA A 275 -4.99 -29.79 28.40
N ASN A 276 -5.10 -29.87 29.73
CA ASN A 276 -6.33 -29.52 30.44
C ASN A 276 -6.68 -28.04 30.24
N GLY A 277 -7.95 -27.76 29.95
CA GLY A 277 -8.46 -26.41 29.69
C GLY A 277 -8.26 -25.92 28.26
N TYR A 278 -7.77 -26.79 27.36
CA TYR A 278 -7.59 -26.51 25.95
C TYR A 278 -8.30 -27.56 25.08
N GLU A 279 -8.82 -27.14 23.93
CA GLU A 279 -9.29 -28.06 22.91
C GLU A 279 -8.10 -28.68 22.18
N TYR A 280 -8.28 -29.88 21.63
CA TYR A 280 -7.24 -30.59 20.88
C TYR A 280 -7.69 -30.88 19.46
N GLY A 281 -6.89 -30.48 18.48
CA GLY A 281 -7.13 -30.79 17.07
C GLY A 281 -6.71 -29.68 16.13
N LEU A 282 -7.17 -29.81 14.88
CA LEU A 282 -7.04 -28.79 13.85
C LEU A 282 -8.39 -28.08 13.64
N LEU A 283 -8.38 -27.03 12.84
CA LEU A 283 -9.61 -26.43 12.34
C LEU A 283 -10.42 -27.48 11.58
N SER A 284 -11.71 -27.62 11.94
CA SER A 284 -12.66 -28.48 11.24
C SER A 284 -14.07 -27.90 11.35
N ASP A 285 -14.98 -28.39 10.50
CA ASP A 285 -16.39 -27.99 10.59
C ASP A 285 -17.01 -28.38 11.93
N GLU A 286 -16.66 -29.55 12.48
CA GLU A 286 -17.16 -30.01 13.77
C GLU A 286 -16.76 -29.06 14.90
N MET A 287 -15.51 -28.60 14.91
CA MET A 287 -15.02 -27.63 15.89
C MET A 287 -15.73 -26.28 15.74
N LEU A 288 -15.93 -25.80 14.51
CA LEU A 288 -16.67 -24.57 14.26
C LEU A 288 -18.15 -24.70 14.65
N SER A 289 -18.76 -25.85 14.42
CA SER A 289 -20.14 -26.14 14.79
C SER A 289 -20.31 -26.22 16.31
N GLN A 290 -19.34 -26.80 17.02
CA GLN A 290 -19.31 -26.87 18.48
C GLN A 290 -19.16 -25.48 19.13
N HIS A 291 -18.21 -24.66 18.65
CA HIS A 291 -17.86 -23.40 19.32
C HIS A 291 -18.53 -22.16 18.73
N LEU A 292 -19.04 -22.25 17.52
CA LEU A 292 -19.68 -21.16 16.80
C LEU A 292 -20.94 -21.67 16.06
N PRO A 293 -21.94 -22.25 16.73
CA PRO A 293 -23.12 -22.84 16.07
C PRO A 293 -24.00 -21.79 15.36
N ASP A 294 -24.21 -20.63 15.99
CA ASP A 294 -24.95 -19.49 15.42
C ASP A 294 -23.99 -18.57 14.66
N LEU A 295 -24.23 -18.36 13.37
CA LEU A 295 -23.46 -17.44 12.52
C LEU A 295 -24.19 -16.12 12.24
N THR A 296 -25.45 -15.98 12.68
CA THR A 296 -26.31 -14.86 12.30
C THR A 296 -25.88 -13.54 12.93
N GLY A 297 -25.73 -12.52 12.08
CA GLY A 297 -25.39 -11.16 12.49
C GLY A 297 -23.95 -10.97 12.97
N ARG A 298 -23.08 -11.95 12.72
CA ARG A 298 -21.68 -11.93 13.15
C ARG A 298 -20.75 -11.34 12.10
N THR A 299 -19.77 -10.59 12.56
CA THR A 299 -18.58 -10.23 11.77
C THR A 299 -17.43 -11.16 12.16
N VAL A 300 -16.76 -11.78 11.17
CA VAL A 300 -15.61 -12.67 11.39
C VAL A 300 -14.34 -11.99 10.91
N PHE A 301 -13.34 -11.87 11.79
CA PHE A 301 -11.98 -11.50 11.45
C PHE A 301 -11.08 -12.72 11.62
N THR A 302 -10.27 -13.02 10.61
CA THR A 302 -9.28 -14.10 10.67
C THR A 302 -7.88 -13.68 10.24
N CYS A 303 -6.86 -14.20 10.91
CA CYS A 303 -5.48 -14.04 10.47
C CYS A 303 -4.65 -15.26 10.91
N GLY A 304 -3.91 -15.85 9.98
CA GLY A 304 -3.13 -17.06 10.18
C GLY A 304 -2.45 -17.54 8.90
N PRO A 305 -1.89 -18.76 8.89
CA PRO A 305 -1.34 -19.37 7.68
C PRO A 305 -2.39 -19.47 6.55
N THR A 306 -1.96 -19.38 5.30
CA THR A 306 -2.87 -19.41 4.13
C THR A 306 -3.75 -20.65 4.10
N PRO A 307 -3.25 -21.89 4.32
CA PRO A 307 -4.10 -23.09 4.33
C PRO A 307 -5.17 -23.07 5.43
N PHE A 308 -4.84 -22.49 6.60
CA PHE A 308 -5.77 -22.35 7.71
C PHE A 308 -6.93 -21.41 7.36
N MET A 309 -6.62 -20.25 6.76
CA MET A 309 -7.65 -19.29 6.39
C MET A 309 -8.51 -19.78 5.23
N ALA A 310 -7.92 -20.50 4.27
CA ALA A 310 -8.65 -21.13 3.17
C ALA A 310 -9.68 -22.14 3.69
N LEU A 311 -9.28 -23.04 4.59
CA LEU A 311 -10.18 -24.00 5.23
C LEU A 311 -11.29 -23.31 6.03
N LEU A 312 -10.97 -22.26 6.80
CA LEU A 312 -11.97 -21.51 7.55
C LEU A 312 -13.01 -20.89 6.62
N LYS A 313 -12.55 -20.33 5.50
CA LYS A 313 -13.40 -19.72 4.49
C LYS A 313 -14.35 -20.75 3.89
N GLU A 314 -13.84 -21.93 3.51
CA GLU A 314 -14.62 -23.05 3.00
C GLU A 314 -15.70 -23.49 4.00
N CYS A 315 -15.34 -23.78 5.25
CA CYS A 315 -16.30 -24.18 6.27
C CYS A 315 -17.38 -23.11 6.51
N LEU A 316 -17.02 -21.83 6.48
CA LEU A 316 -18.01 -20.74 6.62
C LEU A 316 -18.95 -20.66 5.41
N GLN A 317 -18.43 -20.87 4.20
CA GLN A 317 -19.24 -20.90 2.97
C GLN A 317 -20.21 -22.07 2.96
N ASP A 318 -19.78 -23.27 3.34
CA ASP A 318 -20.62 -24.47 3.44
C ASP A 318 -21.76 -24.28 4.45
N ARG A 319 -21.51 -23.46 5.48
CA ARG A 319 -22.50 -23.06 6.49
C ARG A 319 -23.33 -21.84 6.08
N ASN A 320 -23.29 -21.45 4.81
CA ASN A 320 -24.02 -20.31 4.23
C ASN A 320 -23.72 -18.97 4.93
N PHE A 321 -22.48 -18.78 5.42
CA PHE A 321 -22.08 -17.50 5.99
C PHE A 321 -22.07 -16.41 4.93
N ASN A 322 -22.54 -15.22 5.31
CA ASN A 322 -22.48 -14.08 4.42
C ASN A 322 -21.07 -13.49 4.40
N MET A 323 -20.31 -13.84 3.36
CA MET A 323 -18.90 -13.48 3.20
C MET A 323 -18.62 -11.97 3.13
N GLN A 324 -19.65 -11.12 3.02
CA GLN A 324 -19.48 -9.66 3.16
C GLN A 324 -19.08 -9.21 4.57
N TYR A 325 -19.26 -10.09 5.57
CA TYR A 325 -18.90 -9.92 6.97
C TYR A 325 -17.66 -10.75 7.35
N PHE A 326 -17.00 -11.37 6.37
CA PHE A 326 -15.76 -12.11 6.55
C PHE A 326 -14.58 -11.23 6.14
N HIS A 327 -13.61 -11.08 7.03
CA HIS A 327 -12.40 -10.30 6.81
C HIS A 327 -11.19 -11.16 7.14
N GLN A 328 -10.17 -11.10 6.29
CA GLN A 328 -8.92 -11.85 6.50
C GLN A 328 -7.69 -11.00 6.20
N GLU A 329 -6.56 -11.34 6.82
CA GLU A 329 -5.24 -10.83 6.49
C GLU A 329 -4.22 -11.97 6.46
N SER A 330 -3.40 -12.01 5.40
CA SER A 330 -2.27 -12.92 5.28
C SER A 330 -0.96 -12.16 5.48
N PHE A 331 -0.01 -12.77 6.17
CA PHE A 331 1.32 -12.18 6.41
C PHE A 331 2.30 -12.40 5.26
N GLY A 332 1.91 -13.13 4.22
CA GLY A 332 2.80 -13.53 3.13
C GLY A 332 3.84 -14.52 3.64
N GLU A 333 3.82 -15.74 3.12
CA GLU A 333 4.92 -16.67 3.37
C GLU A 333 6.07 -16.30 2.44
N SER A 334 7.30 -16.17 2.97
CA SER A 334 8.48 -16.47 2.15
C SER A 334 8.54 -17.99 2.03
N PRO A 335 8.75 -18.55 0.83
CA PRO A 335 8.80 -20.00 0.67
C PRO A 335 9.93 -20.54 1.53
N VAL A 336 9.59 -21.19 2.63
CA VAL A 336 10.53 -22.10 3.28
C VAL A 336 10.54 -23.32 2.38
N ALA A 337 11.68 -23.60 1.76
CA ALA A 337 11.89 -24.83 1.02
C ALA A 337 11.60 -26.02 1.94
N GLN A 338 10.37 -26.50 1.94
CA GLN A 338 10.03 -27.79 2.50
C GLN A 338 10.29 -28.84 1.44
N ASP A 339 11.26 -29.69 1.73
CA ASP A 339 11.45 -30.99 1.08
C ASP A 339 10.24 -31.87 1.43
N SER A 340 9.16 -31.70 0.67
CA SER A 340 8.12 -32.71 0.54
C SER A 340 8.10 -33.18 -0.91
N HIS A 341 8.51 -34.43 -1.12
CA HIS A 341 8.44 -35.16 -2.38
C HIS A 341 6.98 -35.51 -2.73
N GLN A 342 6.09 -34.51 -2.80
CA GLN A 342 4.91 -34.61 -3.65
C GLN A 342 5.30 -34.00 -4.99
N GLN A 343 4.90 -34.62 -6.10
CA GLN A 343 5.12 -34.07 -7.45
C GLN A 343 4.47 -32.68 -7.54
N ARG A 344 5.24 -31.65 -7.22
CA ARG A 344 4.81 -30.27 -7.31
C ARG A 344 4.66 -29.96 -8.80
N GLN A 345 3.44 -29.67 -9.23
CA GLN A 345 3.22 -29.09 -10.55
C GLN A 345 4.01 -27.78 -10.60
N GLN A 346 4.97 -27.75 -11.52
CA GLN A 346 5.77 -26.57 -11.82
C GLN A 346 5.08 -25.80 -12.94
N TYR A 347 5.02 -24.49 -12.77
CA TYR A 347 4.48 -23.56 -13.75
C TYR A 347 5.58 -22.65 -14.26
N ARG A 348 5.50 -22.34 -15.54
CA ARG A 348 6.43 -21.47 -16.22
C ARG A 348 5.96 -20.02 -16.14
N VAL A 349 6.75 -19.17 -15.47
CA VAL A 349 6.51 -17.72 -15.39
C VAL A 349 7.45 -17.02 -16.36
N SER A 350 6.90 -16.42 -17.41
CA SER A 350 7.67 -15.69 -18.43
C SER A 350 7.49 -14.19 -18.29
N LEU A 351 8.58 -13.44 -18.29
CA LEU A 351 8.59 -11.98 -18.16
C LEU A 351 8.72 -11.34 -19.55
N LEU A 352 7.67 -10.64 -19.99
CA LEU A 352 7.49 -10.22 -21.38
C LEU A 352 8.61 -9.29 -21.87
N HIS A 353 9.12 -8.40 -21.02
CA HIS A 353 10.14 -7.41 -21.39
C HIS A 353 11.59 -7.89 -21.18
N SER A 354 11.84 -8.81 -20.25
CA SER A 354 13.20 -9.35 -20.01
C SER A 354 13.49 -10.64 -20.78
N ASN A 355 12.47 -11.24 -21.41
CA ASN A 355 12.53 -12.53 -22.11
C ASN A 355 13.13 -13.65 -21.24
N GLN A 356 12.98 -13.51 -19.92
CA GLN A 356 13.39 -14.51 -18.94
C GLN A 356 12.20 -15.35 -18.54
N THR A 357 12.49 -16.60 -18.23
CA THR A 357 11.52 -17.58 -17.83
C THR A 357 12.04 -18.27 -16.58
N VAL A 358 11.21 -18.29 -15.54
CA VAL A 358 11.50 -18.97 -14.28
C VAL A 358 10.43 -20.02 -14.04
N GLU A 359 10.84 -21.19 -13.59
CA GLU A 359 9.93 -22.26 -13.19
C GLU A 359 9.75 -22.20 -11.68
N ILE A 360 8.50 -22.04 -11.24
CA ILE A 360 8.13 -22.02 -9.83
C ILE A 360 6.99 -22.99 -9.57
N ASP A 361 6.80 -23.42 -8.32
CA ASP A 361 5.66 -24.23 -7.94
C ASP A 361 4.45 -23.35 -7.52
N HIS A 362 3.29 -23.98 -7.27
CA HIS A 362 2.09 -23.30 -6.78
C HIS A 362 2.22 -22.70 -5.37
N THR A 363 3.25 -23.07 -4.61
CA THR A 363 3.50 -22.52 -3.27
C THR A 363 4.23 -21.17 -3.35
N ASN A 364 4.94 -20.91 -4.45
CA ASN A 364 5.61 -19.65 -4.72
C ASN A 364 4.66 -18.60 -5.30
N THR A 365 4.94 -17.33 -4.99
CA THR A 365 4.22 -16.19 -5.57
C THR A 365 4.85 -15.76 -6.88
N LEU A 366 4.11 -15.01 -7.70
CA LEU A 366 4.66 -14.37 -8.89
C LEU A 366 5.83 -13.42 -8.57
N LEU A 367 5.82 -12.79 -7.38
CA LEU A 367 6.95 -11.97 -6.93
C LEU A 367 8.21 -12.81 -6.74
N ASP A 368 8.11 -14.01 -6.18
CA ASP A 368 9.26 -14.90 -6.00
C ASP A 368 9.89 -15.25 -7.36
N ALA A 369 9.05 -15.52 -8.38
CA ALA A 369 9.53 -15.74 -9.75
C ALA A 369 10.24 -14.51 -10.36
N ILE A 370 9.69 -13.31 -10.15
CA ILE A 370 10.27 -12.04 -10.63
C ILE A 370 11.63 -11.80 -9.96
N GLU A 371 11.74 -12.03 -8.65
CA GLU A 371 12.97 -11.87 -7.89
C GLU A 371 14.02 -12.92 -8.27
N ALA A 372 13.61 -14.17 -8.48
CA ALA A 372 14.49 -15.24 -8.97
C ALA A 372 15.04 -14.95 -10.37
N ALA A 373 14.28 -14.22 -11.21
CA ALA A 373 14.75 -13.73 -12.51
C ALA A 373 15.74 -12.55 -12.41
N ASN A 374 15.98 -12.02 -11.20
CA ASN A 374 16.71 -10.76 -10.95
C ASN A 374 16.08 -9.55 -11.66
N VAL A 375 14.75 -9.54 -11.80
CA VAL A 375 14.02 -8.41 -12.40
C VAL A 375 13.46 -7.52 -11.31
N SER A 376 13.70 -6.21 -11.44
CA SER A 376 13.22 -5.23 -10.46
C SER A 376 11.75 -4.93 -10.66
N ILE A 377 10.95 -5.12 -9.61
CA ILE A 377 9.58 -4.62 -9.48
C ILE A 377 9.47 -3.83 -8.17
N ILE A 378 8.72 -2.72 -8.19
CA ILE A 378 8.47 -1.94 -6.97
C ILE A 378 7.70 -2.83 -5.99
N THR A 379 8.27 -3.08 -4.82
CA THR A 379 7.66 -3.94 -3.81
C THR A 379 7.82 -3.32 -2.43
N GLU A 380 6.71 -3.20 -1.70
CA GLU A 380 6.72 -2.68 -0.32
C GLU A 380 6.24 -3.72 0.69
N CYS A 381 4.93 -4.02 0.73
CA CYS A 381 4.34 -4.81 1.81
C CYS A 381 4.63 -6.32 1.76
N ARG A 382 4.80 -6.88 0.55
CA ARG A 382 4.85 -8.34 0.28
C ARG A 382 3.65 -9.17 0.78
N SER A 383 2.54 -8.53 1.14
CA SER A 383 1.33 -9.18 1.66
C SER A 383 0.06 -8.85 0.84
N GLY A 384 0.20 -8.21 -0.33
CA GLY A 384 -0.92 -7.93 -1.23
C GLY A 384 -1.82 -6.77 -0.79
N VAL A 385 -1.32 -5.85 0.04
CA VAL A 385 -2.14 -4.77 0.65
C VAL A 385 -1.73 -3.36 0.23
N CYS A 386 -0.52 -3.14 -0.28
CA CYS A 386 -0.03 -1.80 -0.64
C CYS A 386 -0.18 -1.45 -2.13
N GLY A 387 -0.41 -2.44 -3.00
CA GLY A 387 -0.50 -2.24 -4.45
C GLY A 387 0.81 -1.98 -5.19
N ALA A 388 1.95 -1.87 -4.49
CA ALA A 388 3.24 -1.55 -5.11
C ALA A 388 3.68 -2.57 -6.18
N CYS A 389 3.50 -3.86 -5.90
CA CYS A 389 3.90 -4.96 -6.78
C CYS A 389 2.86 -5.29 -7.86
N LYS A 390 2.06 -4.30 -8.28
CA LYS A 390 1.04 -4.49 -9.31
C LYS A 390 1.72 -4.84 -10.64
N CYS A 391 1.32 -5.96 -11.23
CA CYS A 391 1.74 -6.39 -12.55
C CYS A 391 0.53 -6.93 -13.33
N LYS A 392 0.69 -7.17 -14.62
CA LYS A 392 -0.40 -7.64 -15.48
C LYS A 392 -0.11 -9.04 -16.01
N VAL A 393 -1.06 -9.95 -15.86
CA VAL A 393 -1.03 -11.29 -16.46
C VAL A 393 -1.61 -11.18 -17.86
N THR A 394 -0.76 -11.35 -18.87
CA THR A 394 -1.17 -11.26 -20.29
C THR A 394 -1.63 -12.59 -20.86
N LYS A 395 -1.13 -13.71 -20.31
CA LYS A 395 -1.53 -15.08 -20.63
C LYS A 395 -1.43 -15.94 -19.38
N GLY A 396 -2.31 -16.94 -19.28
CA GLY A 396 -2.38 -17.88 -18.17
C GLY A 396 -3.37 -17.44 -17.08
N SER A 397 -3.47 -18.27 -16.05
CA SER A 397 -4.33 -18.05 -14.90
C SER A 397 -3.53 -18.05 -13.60
N VAL A 398 -4.00 -17.25 -12.64
CA VAL A 398 -3.43 -17.14 -11.31
C VAL A 398 -4.55 -17.11 -10.29
N GLU A 399 -4.23 -17.51 -9.06
CA GLU A 399 -5.09 -17.37 -7.90
C GLU A 399 -4.53 -16.25 -7.01
N PRO A 400 -5.21 -15.08 -6.94
CA PRO A 400 -4.81 -14.00 -6.05
C PRO A 400 -5.33 -14.23 -4.62
N ASN A 401 -4.42 -14.26 -3.66
CA ASN A 401 -4.72 -14.20 -2.21
C ASN A 401 -5.25 -12.82 -1.77
N SER A 402 -4.96 -11.77 -2.55
CA SER A 402 -5.47 -10.42 -2.30
C SER A 402 -5.62 -9.64 -3.61
N THR A 403 -6.73 -8.91 -3.71
CA THR A 403 -7.05 -7.96 -4.79
C THR A 403 -7.31 -6.54 -4.25
N LEU A 404 -6.98 -6.29 -2.98
CA LEU A 404 -7.48 -5.16 -2.19
C LEU A 404 -7.21 -3.76 -2.77
N THR A 405 -6.13 -3.59 -3.53
CA THR A 405 -5.73 -2.29 -4.10
C THR A 405 -6.00 -2.19 -5.60
N LEU A 406 -6.73 -3.14 -6.18
CA LEU A 406 -7.06 -3.19 -7.60
C LEU A 406 -8.52 -2.81 -7.81
N SER A 407 -8.79 -1.96 -8.80
CA SER A 407 -10.17 -1.69 -9.22
C SER A 407 -10.77 -2.86 -10.01
N GLU A 408 -12.09 -2.89 -10.14
CA GLU A 408 -12.77 -3.89 -10.98
C GLU A 408 -12.28 -3.85 -12.44
N ASP A 409 -12.03 -2.65 -12.98
CA ASP A 409 -11.46 -2.48 -14.32
C ASP A 409 -10.04 -3.04 -14.42
N GLU A 410 -9.22 -2.85 -13.39
CA GLU A 410 -7.86 -3.38 -13.34
C GLU A 410 -7.89 -4.92 -13.28
N LEU A 411 -8.77 -5.51 -12.47
CA LEU A 411 -8.96 -6.95 -12.41
C LEU A 411 -9.43 -7.50 -13.77
N ALA A 412 -10.38 -6.83 -14.43
CA ALA A 412 -10.86 -7.22 -15.76
C ALA A 412 -9.77 -7.12 -16.84
N GLN A 413 -8.80 -6.23 -16.67
CA GLN A 413 -7.64 -6.08 -17.55
C GLN A 413 -6.50 -7.07 -17.25
N GLY A 414 -6.67 -7.95 -16.25
CA GLY A 414 -5.69 -8.95 -15.86
C GLY A 414 -4.60 -8.44 -14.92
N TYR A 415 -4.79 -7.30 -14.25
CA TYR A 415 -3.85 -6.85 -13.22
C TYR A 415 -3.97 -7.69 -11.95
N VAL A 416 -2.83 -7.99 -11.36
CA VAL A 416 -2.70 -8.77 -10.12
C VAL A 416 -1.59 -8.18 -9.25
N LEU A 417 -1.59 -8.53 -7.97
CA LEU A 417 -0.53 -8.17 -7.03
C LEU A 417 0.47 -9.32 -6.97
N ALA A 418 1.66 -9.13 -7.54
CA ALA A 418 2.64 -10.20 -7.69
C ALA A 418 2.99 -10.90 -6.37
N CYS A 419 3.07 -10.16 -5.27
CA CYS A 419 3.42 -10.70 -3.94
C CYS A 419 2.33 -11.53 -3.28
N SER A 420 1.12 -11.56 -3.86
CA SER A 420 -0.02 -12.30 -3.32
C SER A 420 -0.74 -13.08 -4.41
N ALA A 421 -0.11 -13.36 -5.54
CA ALA A 421 -0.70 -14.14 -6.62
C ALA A 421 0.13 -15.40 -6.87
N GLN A 422 -0.53 -16.55 -6.92
CA GLN A 422 0.08 -17.86 -7.20
C GLN A 422 -0.34 -18.35 -8.59
N PRO A 423 0.56 -18.96 -9.38
CA PRO A 423 0.20 -19.49 -10.69
C PRO A 423 -0.68 -20.75 -10.58
N THR A 424 -1.71 -20.83 -11.44
CA THR A 424 -2.52 -22.05 -11.65
C THR A 424 -2.33 -22.64 -13.05
N SER A 425 -1.58 -21.94 -13.91
CA SER A 425 -1.08 -22.40 -15.21
C SER A 425 0.26 -21.73 -15.51
N ASP A 426 0.87 -22.05 -16.65
CA ASP A 426 1.95 -21.22 -17.20
C ASP A 426 1.44 -19.80 -17.44
N VAL A 427 2.23 -18.80 -17.04
CA VAL A 427 1.84 -17.38 -17.07
C VAL A 427 2.86 -16.51 -17.78
N VAL A 428 2.37 -15.45 -18.42
CA VAL A 428 3.20 -14.40 -19.02
C VAL A 428 2.88 -13.07 -18.35
N LEU A 429 3.88 -12.48 -17.71
CA LEU A 429 3.76 -11.24 -16.94
C LEU A 429 4.29 -10.04 -17.72
N GLU A 430 3.49 -8.99 -17.72
CA GLU A 430 3.86 -7.65 -18.13
C GLU A 430 4.09 -6.82 -16.85
N LEU A 431 5.35 -6.43 -16.64
CA LEU A 431 5.74 -5.55 -15.53
C LEU A 431 5.53 -4.08 -15.94
N PRO A 432 5.16 -3.21 -14.98
CA PRO A 432 4.88 -1.79 -15.22
C PRO A 432 6.10 -0.95 -15.61
#